data_AF-A0A452H7I7-F1
#
_entry.id   AF-A0A452H7I7-F1
#
_cell.length_a   1.000
_cell.length_b   1.000
_cell.length_c   1.000
_cell.angle_alpha   90.00
_cell.angle_beta   90.00
_cell.angle_gamma   90.00
#
_symmetry.space_group_name_H-M   'P 1'
#
loop_
_entity.id
_entity.type
_entity.pdbx_description
1 polymer ?
#
loop_
_entity_poly.entity_id
_entity_poly.type
_entity_poly.pdbx_seq_one_letter_code
_entity_poly.pdbx_strand_id
1 'polypeptide(L)' 'RCRQGQPEGSLCTASSQVPAPLLPLAGPRIRSGCAQADDWRSAKSVYEFHARDIDGRDVSLEKYRGYVCIITNVASK' A
#
# COMPACT_ATOMS: atom_id res chain seq x y z
N ARG A 1 1.39 -15.51 19.98
CA ARG A 1 2.59 -14.72 20.36
C ARG A 1 3.11 -14.02 19.10
N CYS A 2 2.44 -12.96 18.65
CA CYS A 2 3.02 -12.08 17.63
C CYS A 2 4.10 -11.27 18.34
N ARG A 3 5.37 -11.56 18.04
CA ARG A 3 6.47 -10.72 18.50
C ARG A 3 6.30 -9.35 17.83
N GLN A 4 6.08 -8.33 18.66
CA GLN A 4 6.45 -6.96 18.32
C GLN A 4 7.96 -6.95 18.04
N GLY A 5 8.34 -6.61 16.81
CA GLY A 5 9.70 -6.28 16.43
C GLY A 5 9.76 -4.78 16.14
N GLN A 6 10.47 -4.08 17.01
CA GLN A 6 10.71 -2.63 17.03
C GLN A 6 11.43 -2.10 15.76
N PRO A 7 11.40 -0.77 15.53
CA PRO A 7 12.08 -0.11 14.42
C PRO A 7 13.55 0.16 14.74
N GLU A 8 14.46 -0.42 13.98
CA GLU A 8 15.90 -0.20 14.09
C GLU A 8 16.40 0.29 12.73
N GLY A 9 16.71 1.58 12.59
CA GLY A 9 17.14 2.12 11.29
C GLY A 9 17.19 3.64 11.18
N SER A 10 17.69 4.31 12.21
CA SER A 10 18.30 5.64 12.08
C SER A 10 19.52 5.55 11.16
N LEU A 11 19.58 6.35 10.09
CA LEU A 11 20.70 7.25 9.71
C LEU A 11 20.64 7.63 8.21
N CYS A 12 20.20 8.85 7.90
CA CYS A 12 20.62 9.59 6.71
C CYS A 12 20.73 11.07 7.11
N THR A 13 21.85 11.42 7.74
CA THR A 13 22.25 12.82 7.93
C THR A 13 22.68 13.39 6.58
N ALA A 14 22.18 14.58 6.22
CA ALA A 14 22.99 15.75 5.84
C ALA A 14 22.33 16.64 4.77
N SER A 15 22.51 17.95 5.03
CA SER A 15 22.67 19.04 4.07
C SER A 15 21.44 19.76 3.50
N SER A 16 21.10 20.82 4.24
CA SER A 16 20.73 22.15 3.74
C SER A 16 21.27 22.50 2.34
N GLN A 17 20.38 22.86 1.41
CA GLN A 17 20.39 24.18 0.73
C GLN A 17 19.10 24.38 -0.12
N VAL A 18 18.73 25.64 -0.29
CA VAL A 18 17.42 26.20 -0.73
C VAL A 18 17.36 26.47 -2.27
N PRO A 19 16.28 27.03 -2.87
CA PRO A 19 15.63 26.52 -4.09
C PRO A 19 15.92 27.31 -5.39
N ALA A 20 15.45 26.81 -6.54
CA ALA A 20 15.16 27.63 -7.74
C ALA A 20 14.08 26.98 -8.64
N PRO A 21 13.35 27.75 -9.49
CA PRO A 21 12.00 27.42 -9.93
C PRO A 21 11.85 27.16 -11.45
N LEU A 22 10.60 26.90 -11.86
CA LEU A 22 9.97 27.07 -13.19
C LEU A 22 9.96 25.87 -14.17
N LEU A 23 8.80 25.17 -14.24
CA LEU A 23 7.83 25.14 -15.36
C LEU A 23 7.00 23.83 -15.33
N PRO A 24 5.65 23.87 -15.45
CA PRO A 24 4.83 22.68 -15.55
C PRO A 24 4.37 22.44 -17.00
N LEU A 25 4.72 21.29 -17.60
CA LEU A 25 3.95 20.82 -18.75
C LEU A 25 4.00 19.30 -18.92
N ALA A 26 2.79 18.76 -19.11
CA ALA A 26 2.43 17.52 -19.81
C ALA A 26 2.54 16.18 -19.07
N GLY A 27 1.35 15.69 -18.67
CA GLY A 27 0.97 14.28 -18.79
C GLY A 27 0.39 13.66 -17.51
N PRO A 28 -0.91 13.26 -17.48
CA PRO A 28 -1.35 12.34 -16.45
C PRO A 28 -0.65 11.00 -16.68
N ARG A 29 0.35 10.66 -15.85
CA ARG A 29 0.85 9.29 -15.75
C ARG A 29 -0.32 8.42 -15.32
N ILE A 30 -0.95 7.70 -16.25
CA ILE A 30 -1.77 6.53 -15.93
C ILE A 30 -0.81 5.53 -15.31
N ARG A 31 -0.70 5.54 -13.98
CA ARG A 31 0.03 4.53 -13.23
C ARG A 31 -0.77 3.24 -13.28
N SER A 32 -0.60 2.47 -14.36
CA SER A 32 -0.89 1.03 -14.35
C SER A 32 0.28 0.33 -13.66
N GLY A 33 0.37 0.51 -12.34
CA GLY A 33 1.38 -0.13 -11.50
C GLY A 33 0.67 -1.04 -10.50
N CYS A 34 0.96 -2.34 -10.56
CA CYS A 34 0.50 -3.33 -9.59
C CYS A 34 0.93 -2.91 -8.16
N ALA A 35 -0.01 -2.34 -7.41
CA ALA A 35 0.19 -1.88 -6.04
C ALA A 35 0.19 -3.04 -5.02
N GLN A 36 0.89 -4.14 -5.30
CA GLN A 36 1.08 -5.23 -4.33
C GLN A 36 2.50 -5.27 -3.73
N ALA A 37 3.42 -4.45 -4.23
CA ALA A 37 4.80 -4.36 -3.74
C ALA A 37 5.17 -2.99 -3.13
N ASP A 38 4.23 -2.04 -3.08
CA ASP A 38 4.38 -0.85 -2.25
C ASP A 38 4.12 -1.25 -0.80
N ASP A 39 4.96 -0.75 0.12
CA ASP A 39 4.93 -1.05 1.54
C ASP A 39 3.49 -1.23 2.05
N TRP A 40 3.11 -2.46 2.44
CA TRP A 40 1.79 -2.74 3.05
C TRP A 40 1.51 -1.85 4.29
N ARG A 41 2.58 -1.27 4.84
CA ARG A 41 2.59 -0.29 5.94
C ARG A 41 2.10 1.11 5.53
N SER A 42 2.12 1.44 4.24
CA SER A 42 1.72 2.74 3.69
C SER A 42 0.23 2.83 3.36
N ALA A 43 -0.44 1.68 3.22
CA ALA A 43 -1.87 1.61 2.95
C ALA A 43 -2.68 2.21 4.11
N LYS A 44 -3.63 3.09 3.80
CA LYS A 44 -4.43 3.79 4.81
C LYS A 44 -5.66 2.99 5.21
N SER A 45 -6.07 2.04 4.38
CA SER A 45 -7.25 1.23 4.59
C SER A 45 -7.13 -0.12 3.91
N VAL A 46 -7.89 -1.10 4.40
CA VAL A 46 -7.96 -2.43 3.77
C VAL A 46 -8.55 -2.39 2.35
N TYR A 47 -9.33 -1.36 2.04
CA TYR A 47 -10.02 -1.22 0.76
C TYR A 47 -9.08 -0.88 -0.41
N GLU A 48 -7.83 -0.49 -0.11
CA GLU A 48 -6.79 -0.23 -1.11
C GLU A 48 -6.15 -1.51 -1.64
N PHE A 49 -6.43 -2.66 -1.02
CA PHE A 49 -5.89 -3.95 -1.43
C PHE A 49 -6.79 -4.66 -2.45
N HIS A 50 -6.12 -5.51 -3.23
CA HIS A 50 -6.72 -6.47 -4.13
C HIS A 50 -6.44 -7.87 -3.62
N ALA A 51 -7.43 -8.75 -3.74
CA ALA A 51 -7.34 -10.14 -3.35
C ALA A 51 -7.66 -11.03 -4.55
N ARG A 52 -6.92 -12.13 -4.67
CA ARG A 52 -7.23 -13.16 -5.64
C ARG A 52 -8.31 -14.06 -5.07
N ASP A 53 -9.44 -14.14 -5.78
CA ASP A 53 -10.55 -14.99 -5.40
C ASP A 53 -10.25 -16.48 -5.67
N ILE A 54 -11.10 -17.38 -5.19
CA ILE A 54 -11.01 -18.83 -5.41
C ILE A 54 -11.07 -19.21 -6.91
N ASP A 55 -11.74 -18.37 -7.71
CA ASP A 55 -11.82 -18.50 -9.17
C ASP A 55 -10.55 -17.99 -9.89
N GLY A 56 -9.56 -17.49 -9.15
CA GLY A 56 -8.32 -16.94 -9.70
C GLY A 56 -8.42 -15.53 -10.26
N ARG A 57 -9.56 -14.84 -10.08
CA ARG A 57 -9.75 -13.44 -10.51
C ARG A 57 -9.15 -12.48 -9.48
N ASP A 58 -8.55 -11.39 -9.96
CA ASP A 58 -8.13 -10.30 -9.09
C ASP A 58 -9.33 -9.39 -8.77
N VAL A 59 -9.63 -9.23 -7.49
CA VAL A 59 -10.83 -8.54 -7.01
C VAL A 59 -10.42 -7.46 -6.01
N SER A 60 -10.82 -6.22 -6.28
CA SER A 60 -10.63 -5.11 -5.35
C SER A 60 -11.52 -5.28 -4.10
N LEU A 61 -10.95 -5.01 -2.92
CA LEU A 61 -11.70 -5.00 -1.66
C LEU A 61 -12.55 -3.72 -1.49
N GLU A 62 -12.38 -2.71 -2.35
CA GLU A 62 -13.16 -1.47 -2.31
C GLU A 62 -14.67 -1.72 -2.42
N LYS A 63 -15.09 -2.79 -3.10
CA LYS A 63 -16.50 -3.17 -3.26
C LYS A 63 -17.24 -3.42 -1.94
N TYR A 64 -16.52 -3.62 -0.84
CA TYR A 64 -17.10 -3.83 0.48
C TYR A 64 -17.17 -2.57 1.35
N ARG A 65 -16.89 -1.38 0.78
CA ARG A 65 -17.10 -0.11 1.48
C ARG A 65 -18.57 0.03 1.92
N GLY A 66 -18.77 0.44 3.17
CA GLY A 66 -20.10 0.58 3.76
C GLY A 66 -20.64 -0.70 4.41
N TYR A 67 -19.91 -1.83 4.33
CA TYR A 67 -20.25 -3.08 5.00
C TYR A 67 -19.23 -3.42 6.10
N VAL A 68 -19.69 -4.19 7.09
CA VAL A 68 -18.80 -4.76 8.12
C VAL A 68 -18.03 -5.94 7.52
N CYS A 69 -16.70 -5.84 7.47
CA CYS A 69 -15.81 -6.86 6.93
C CYS A 69 -15.11 -7.63 8.05
N ILE A 70 -15.09 -8.96 7.96
CA ILE A 70 -14.33 -9.83 8.88
C ILE A 70 -13.25 -10.54 8.06
N ILE A 71 -12.00 -10.38 8.49
CA ILE A 71 -10.83 -11.04 7.88
C ILE A 71 -10.38 -12.13 8.84
N THR A 72 -10.30 -13.36 8.34
CA THR A 72 -9.84 -14.51 9.14
C THR A 72 -8.67 -15.18 8.45
N ASN A 73 -7.70 -15.64 9.25
CA ASN A 73 -6.65 -16.51 8.78
C ASN A 73 -7.13 -17.95 8.98
N VAL A 74 -7.35 -18.68 7.88
CA VAL A 74 -7.78 -20.07 7.90
C VAL A 74 -6.60 -20.96 7.55
N ALA A 75 -6.40 -22.03 8.32
CA ALA A 75 -5.44 -23.08 8.03
C ALA A 75 -6.15 -24.44 8.08
N SER A 76 -6.07 -25.21 7.01
CA SER A 76 -6.51 -26.61 6.97
C SER A 76 -5.35 -27.54 7.36
N LYS A 77 -5.68 -28.72 7.89
CA LYS A 77 -4.71 -29.74 8.34
C LYS A 77 -3.98 -30.40 7.17
#